data_AF-A0AAW0S4Z2-F1
#
_entry.id   AF-A0AAW0S4Z2-F1
#
_cell.length_a   1.000
_cell.length_b   1.000
_cell.length_c   1.000
_cell.angle_alpha   90.00
_cell.angle_beta   90.00
_cell.angle_gamma   90.00
#
_symmetry.space_group_name_H-M   'P 1'
#
loop_
_entity.id
_entity.type
_entity.pdbx_description
1 polymer ?
#
loop_
_entity_poly.entity_id
_entity_poly.type
_entity_poly.pdbx_seq_one_letter_code
_entity_poly.pdbx_strand_id
1 'polypeptide(L)'
;MPSFTSMATVASLLAVLPTAMAAFSPGSQKNIAIYWGQNSYNQGSGPLAQQRLGYYCQNTDISIIPVAFMNGITPAITNFANAGDNCTAFPDNGNVLNCPQIEEDIKTCQSKYSKTVVLSLGGATYSQGGWSSPSAAEAAAQMVWDMFGPVQSGNKVNRPFGSAVVDGFDFDFESSANNLPAFGAKLRSLMDGAGGKKFYLTAAPQCVFPDAAVGAALDAVAFDFVMIQFYNNWCGVSNFKEDGGTQNAFNFDVWDKWAHGSKNPNVKLLLGIPAAQGAGGGYTRGSKLKAAINYSQKYSSFGGVMMWDMSQLYSNSGFLNEVLSDIAGGPTTTVPPETTTTTSPGTTPPTTTSSPPPSGGLDQYAQCGGQGYNGPTVCKAPYTCVKQSEWWSSCR
;
A
#
# COMPACT_ATOMS: atom_id res chain seq x y z
N MET A 1 -51.68 46.44 -32.31
CA MET A 1 -51.27 45.40 -31.36
C MET A 1 -50.16 44.57 -32.00
N PRO A 2 -48.94 44.61 -31.45
CA PRO A 2 -48.14 43.40 -31.36
C PRO A 2 -47.77 43.14 -29.89
N SER A 3 -47.99 41.88 -29.49
CA SER A 3 -47.75 41.36 -28.15
C SER A 3 -46.25 41.08 -27.98
N PHE A 4 -45.62 41.69 -26.97
CA PHE A 4 -44.27 41.34 -26.53
C PHE A 4 -44.38 40.19 -25.52
N THR A 5 -44.06 38.97 -25.97
CA THR A 5 -43.84 37.82 -25.08
C THR A 5 -42.44 37.92 -24.47
N SER A 6 -42.41 38.24 -23.17
CA SER A 6 -41.19 38.23 -22.37
C SER A 6 -40.79 36.79 -22.05
N MET A 7 -39.70 36.29 -22.64
CA MET A 7 -39.08 35.03 -22.21
C MET A 7 -38.36 35.26 -20.87
N ALA A 8 -38.91 34.70 -19.79
CA ALA A 8 -38.22 34.61 -18.52
C ALA A 8 -37.18 33.47 -18.60
N THR A 9 -35.90 33.84 -18.66
CA THR A 9 -34.78 32.90 -18.49
C THR A 9 -34.68 32.49 -17.03
N VAL A 10 -35.10 31.25 -16.73
CA VAL A 10 -34.85 30.62 -15.43
C VAL A 10 -33.37 30.24 -15.37
N ALA A 11 -32.57 31.06 -14.70
CA ALA A 11 -31.20 30.70 -14.34
C ALA A 11 -31.23 29.71 -13.18
N SER A 12 -31.15 28.41 -13.49
CA SER A 12 -30.94 27.37 -12.48
C SER A 12 -29.54 27.53 -11.88
N LEU A 13 -29.44 28.08 -10.67
CA LEU A 13 -28.24 27.96 -9.85
C LEU A 13 -28.04 26.47 -9.50
N LEU A 14 -27.13 25.81 -10.20
CA LEU A 14 -26.52 24.57 -9.73
C LEU A 14 -25.77 24.89 -8.44
N ALA A 15 -26.39 24.58 -7.30
CA ALA A 15 -25.68 24.52 -6.03
C ALA A 15 -24.60 23.43 -6.16
N VAL A 16 -23.36 23.84 -6.42
CA VAL A 16 -22.18 22.97 -6.31
C VAL A 16 -22.02 22.67 -4.83
N LEU A 17 -22.65 21.59 -4.36
CA LEU A 17 -22.31 20.99 -3.08
C LEU A 17 -20.80 20.73 -3.11
N PRO A 18 -20.01 21.21 -2.13
CA PRO A 18 -18.60 20.88 -2.06
C PRO A 18 -18.50 19.39 -1.80
N THR A 19 -18.30 18.61 -2.86
CA THR A 19 -17.82 17.23 -2.72
C THR A 19 -16.45 17.36 -2.07
N ALA A 20 -16.30 16.83 -0.85
CA ALA A 20 -15.01 16.76 -0.18
C ALA A 20 -14.02 16.09 -1.15
N MET A 21 -13.07 16.86 -1.66
CA MET A 21 -12.05 16.35 -2.57
C MET A 21 -11.05 15.54 -1.74
N ALA A 22 -10.87 14.28 -2.09
CA ALA A 22 -9.83 13.44 -1.52
C ALA A 22 -8.44 13.99 -1.89
N ALA A 23 -7.51 14.06 -0.93
CA ALA A 23 -6.16 14.60 -1.12
C ALA A 23 -5.23 13.69 -1.94
N PHE A 24 -5.56 12.41 -2.13
CA PHE A 24 -4.80 11.58 -3.06
C PHE A 24 -4.85 12.19 -4.46
N SER A 25 -3.67 12.52 -4.99
CA SER A 25 -3.49 13.10 -6.30
C SER A 25 -2.74 12.10 -7.20
N PRO A 26 -3.42 11.39 -8.12
CA PRO A 26 -2.78 10.39 -8.98
C PRO A 26 -1.75 11.00 -9.95
N GLY A 27 -1.84 12.30 -10.22
CA GLY A 27 -0.83 13.03 -11.01
C GLY A 27 0.40 13.48 -10.21
N SER A 28 0.40 13.27 -8.89
CA SER A 28 1.49 13.67 -8.00
C SER A 28 2.36 12.48 -7.62
N GLN A 29 3.67 12.71 -7.53
CA GLN A 29 4.64 11.79 -6.93
C GLN A 29 4.87 12.07 -5.43
N LYS A 30 4.07 12.98 -4.85
CA LYS A 30 4.26 13.52 -3.49
C LYS A 30 3.18 13.05 -2.51
N ASN A 31 2.42 12.01 -2.84
CA ASN A 31 1.43 11.49 -1.90
C ASN A 31 2.15 10.82 -0.73
N ILE A 32 1.77 11.19 0.49
CA ILE A 32 2.22 10.52 1.70
C ILE A 32 1.05 9.74 2.28
N ALA A 33 1.21 8.43 2.37
CA ALA A 33 0.27 7.52 3.05
C ALA A 33 0.87 7.05 4.37
N ILE A 34 0.13 7.09 5.46
CA ILE A 34 0.64 6.62 6.76
C ILE A 34 -0.46 5.88 7.49
N TYR A 35 -0.21 4.62 7.84
CA TYR A 35 -1.16 3.80 8.58
C TYR A 35 -1.44 4.37 9.97
N TRP A 36 -2.68 4.29 10.41
CA TRP A 36 -3.11 4.66 11.76
C TRP A 36 -4.03 3.59 12.32
N GLY A 37 -3.90 3.28 13.61
CA GLY A 37 -4.86 2.45 14.32
C GLY A 37 -4.24 1.25 15.04
N GLN A 38 -2.97 0.91 14.85
CA GLN A 38 -2.34 -0.22 15.56
C GLN A 38 -1.41 0.17 16.69
N ASN A 39 -1.12 1.47 16.88
CA ASN A 39 -0.21 1.95 17.91
C ASN A 39 1.11 1.16 17.93
N SER A 40 1.75 0.99 16.76
CA SER A 40 2.97 0.16 16.63
C SER A 40 4.10 0.57 17.59
N TYR A 41 4.21 1.84 17.98
CA TYR A 41 5.18 2.31 18.98
C TYR A 41 4.87 1.82 20.41
N ASN A 42 3.64 1.35 20.64
CA ASN A 42 3.19 0.66 21.83
C ASN A 42 3.35 1.46 23.14
N GLN A 43 3.09 2.78 23.07
CA GLN A 43 2.96 3.61 24.26
C GLN A 43 1.49 3.66 24.71
N GLY A 44 1.26 3.39 26.00
CA GLY A 44 -0.10 3.37 26.57
C GLY A 44 -0.64 4.75 26.96
N SER A 45 0.24 5.75 27.17
CA SER A 45 -0.19 7.11 27.53
C SER A 45 0.86 8.16 27.15
N GLY A 46 0.49 9.44 27.29
CA GLY A 46 1.38 10.56 27.02
C GLY A 46 1.46 10.96 25.54
N PRO A 47 2.39 11.86 25.18
CA PRO A 47 2.44 12.46 23.84
C PRO A 47 2.86 11.48 22.74
N LEU A 48 3.47 10.36 23.10
CA LEU A 48 3.92 9.32 22.16
C LEU A 48 2.96 8.14 22.04
N ALA A 49 1.91 8.08 22.86
CA ALA A 49 0.80 7.16 22.58
C ALA A 49 0.14 7.53 21.25
N GLN A 50 -0.39 6.55 20.54
CA GLN A 50 -1.20 6.83 19.36
C GLN A 50 -2.37 7.76 19.73
N GLN A 51 -2.38 8.93 19.12
CA GLN A 51 -3.41 9.95 19.34
C GLN A 51 -4.66 9.62 18.50
N ARG A 52 -5.76 10.33 18.76
CA ARG A 52 -6.98 10.25 17.94
C ARG A 52 -6.67 10.57 16.47
N LEU A 53 -7.39 9.99 15.53
CA LEU A 53 -7.17 10.17 14.09
C LEU A 53 -7.16 11.66 13.68
N GLY A 54 -8.06 12.45 14.24
CA GLY A 54 -8.19 13.89 13.95
C GLY A 54 -6.97 14.71 14.34
N TYR A 55 -6.16 14.25 15.29
CA TYR A 55 -4.88 14.89 15.63
C TYR A 55 -3.94 14.85 14.43
N TYR A 56 -3.76 13.68 13.82
CA TYR A 56 -2.84 13.46 12.70
C TYR A 56 -3.32 14.12 11.40
N CYS A 57 -4.64 14.24 11.21
CA CYS A 57 -5.20 14.89 10.02
C CYS A 57 -4.88 16.39 9.90
N GLN A 58 -4.45 17.03 10.98
CA GLN A 58 -3.99 18.43 10.92
C GLN A 58 -2.68 18.59 10.14
N ASN A 59 -1.87 17.53 10.05
CA ASN A 59 -0.63 17.59 9.30
C ASN A 59 -0.92 17.61 7.79
N THR A 60 -0.63 18.74 7.14
CA THR A 60 -0.93 18.97 5.72
C THR A 60 -0.07 18.14 4.77
N ASP A 61 1.06 17.61 5.24
CA ASP A 61 1.97 16.80 4.42
C ASP A 61 1.48 15.37 4.20
N ILE A 62 0.49 14.93 4.99
CA ILE A 62 -0.11 13.60 4.93
C ILE A 62 -1.33 13.65 4.01
N SER A 63 -1.37 12.87 2.94
CA SER A 63 -2.51 12.87 2.00
C SER A 63 -3.49 11.74 2.27
N ILE A 64 -2.97 10.55 2.61
CA ILE A 64 -3.73 9.31 2.72
C ILE A 64 -3.53 8.71 4.11
N ILE A 65 -4.61 8.23 4.72
CA ILE A 65 -4.57 7.53 6.00
C ILE A 65 -5.34 6.22 5.87
N PRO A 66 -4.65 5.08 5.72
CA PRO A 66 -5.24 3.77 5.92
C PRO A 66 -5.54 3.54 7.40
N VAL A 67 -6.80 3.32 7.74
CA VAL A 67 -7.27 3.04 9.10
C VAL A 67 -7.21 1.54 9.34
N ALA A 68 -6.32 1.12 10.24
CA ALA A 68 -5.94 -0.25 10.52
C ALA A 68 -6.51 -0.73 11.87
N PHE A 69 -7.38 -1.75 11.93
CA PHE A 69 -7.87 -2.60 10.85
C PHE A 69 -9.30 -3.12 11.10
N MET A 70 -9.94 -3.55 10.01
CA MET A 70 -10.87 -4.68 10.06
C MET A 70 -10.07 -5.97 9.85
N ASN A 71 -9.62 -6.59 10.93
CA ASN A 71 -8.72 -7.76 10.92
C ASN A 71 -9.46 -9.11 10.91
N GLY A 72 -10.78 -9.08 10.78
CA GLY A 72 -11.62 -10.22 10.44
C GLY A 72 -12.82 -9.75 9.63
N ILE A 73 -13.19 -10.52 8.60
CA ILE A 73 -14.31 -10.19 7.71
C ILE A 73 -15.50 -11.11 7.97
N THR A 74 -15.29 -12.43 8.01
CA THR A 74 -16.37 -13.40 8.25
C THR A 74 -15.93 -14.44 9.28
N PRO A 75 -16.28 -14.25 10.58
CA PRO A 75 -17.04 -13.13 11.16
C PRO A 75 -16.28 -11.80 11.18
N ALA A 76 -17.01 -10.68 11.26
CA ALA A 76 -16.40 -9.35 11.31
C ALA A 76 -15.68 -9.10 12.65
N ILE A 77 -14.48 -8.53 12.57
CA ILE A 77 -13.63 -8.14 13.71
C ILE A 77 -12.96 -6.80 13.37
N THR A 78 -13.01 -5.85 14.29
CA THR A 78 -12.31 -4.56 14.18
C THR A 78 -11.37 -4.38 15.35
N ASN A 79 -10.14 -3.93 15.10
CA ASN A 79 -9.18 -3.61 16.13
C ASN A 79 -8.44 -2.31 15.77
N PHE A 80 -8.56 -1.30 16.61
CA PHE A 80 -7.89 0.00 16.46
C PHE A 80 -6.98 0.32 17.66
N ALA A 81 -6.42 -0.74 18.27
CA ALA A 81 -5.56 -0.67 19.45
C ALA A 81 -6.16 0.22 20.56
N ASN A 82 -5.38 1.13 21.12
CA ASN A 82 -5.81 2.04 22.18
C ASN A 82 -6.92 3.01 21.75
N ALA A 83 -7.15 3.24 20.45
CA ALA A 83 -8.30 4.04 20.01
C ALA A 83 -9.62 3.28 20.22
N GLY A 84 -9.56 1.94 20.29
CA GLY A 84 -10.66 1.07 20.66
C GLY A 84 -11.17 1.24 22.09
N ASP A 85 -10.33 1.77 23.00
CA ASP A 85 -10.70 2.01 24.41
C ASP A 85 -11.80 3.08 24.54
N ASN A 86 -11.96 3.93 23.52
CA ASN A 86 -13.02 4.94 23.42
C ASN A 86 -14.27 4.42 22.68
N CYS A 87 -14.33 3.13 22.37
CA CYS A 87 -15.43 2.50 21.65
C CYS A 87 -16.23 1.55 22.56
N THR A 88 -17.44 1.20 22.13
CA THR A 88 -18.29 0.21 22.80
C THR A 88 -18.61 -0.93 21.86
N ALA A 89 -18.55 -2.19 22.31
CA ALA A 89 -18.90 -3.33 21.48
C ALA A 89 -20.38 -3.32 21.06
N PHE A 90 -20.66 -3.79 19.84
CA PHE A 90 -22.05 -4.01 19.41
C PHE A 90 -22.68 -5.20 20.14
N PRO A 91 -23.98 -5.14 20.52
CA PRO A 91 -24.63 -6.23 21.27
C PRO A 91 -24.58 -7.59 20.57
N ASP A 92 -24.76 -7.60 19.24
CA ASP A 92 -24.87 -8.83 18.46
C ASP A 92 -23.51 -9.38 18.01
N ASN A 93 -22.43 -8.61 18.14
CA ASN A 93 -21.07 -9.06 17.86
C ASN A 93 -20.04 -8.26 18.70
N GLY A 94 -19.55 -8.89 19.76
CA GLY A 94 -18.58 -8.31 20.69
C GLY A 94 -17.22 -7.93 20.07
N ASN A 95 -16.90 -8.45 18.89
CA ASN A 95 -15.63 -8.20 18.19
C ASN A 95 -15.70 -7.00 17.23
N VAL A 96 -16.89 -6.39 17.08
CA VAL A 96 -17.09 -5.18 16.28
C VAL A 96 -17.39 -4.03 17.23
N LEU A 97 -16.67 -2.93 17.07
CA LEU A 97 -16.75 -1.79 17.98
C LEU A 97 -17.52 -0.62 17.34
N ASN A 98 -18.41 0.01 18.11
CA ASN A 98 -19.01 1.31 17.79
C ASN A 98 -18.09 2.42 18.31
N CYS A 99 -17.51 3.20 17.39
CA CYS A 99 -16.42 4.13 17.64
C CYS A 99 -16.80 5.57 17.26
N PRO A 100 -17.59 6.28 18.09
CA PRO A 100 -18.08 7.63 17.76
C PRO A 100 -16.97 8.67 17.59
N GLN A 101 -15.84 8.53 18.31
CA GLN A 101 -14.69 9.43 18.14
C GLN A 101 -14.00 9.21 16.79
N ILE A 102 -13.89 7.97 16.31
CA ILE A 102 -13.32 7.68 15.00
C ILE A 102 -14.28 8.17 13.89
N GLU A 103 -15.59 8.02 14.08
CA GLU A 103 -16.60 8.61 13.17
C GLU A 103 -16.41 10.14 13.02
N GLU A 104 -16.32 10.86 14.14
CA GLU A 104 -16.10 12.32 14.16
C GLU A 104 -14.80 12.68 13.43
N ASP A 105 -13.73 11.93 13.69
CA ASP A 105 -12.42 12.19 13.12
C ASP A 105 -12.38 11.92 11.62
N ILE A 106 -12.95 10.82 11.12
CA ILE A 106 -13.03 10.54 9.68
C ILE A 106 -13.69 11.72 8.95
N LYS A 107 -14.84 12.18 9.46
CA LYS A 107 -15.56 13.33 8.89
C LYS A 107 -14.72 14.59 8.92
N THR A 108 -14.00 14.84 10.02
CA THR A 108 -13.11 16.00 10.17
C THR A 108 -11.94 15.94 9.20
N CYS A 109 -11.27 14.79 9.09
CA CYS A 109 -10.17 14.54 8.18
C CYS A 109 -10.57 14.82 6.73
N GLN A 110 -11.74 14.32 6.31
CA GLN A 110 -12.25 14.50 4.95
C GLN A 110 -12.73 15.93 4.69
N SER A 111 -13.57 16.49 5.56
CA SER A 111 -14.24 17.79 5.29
C SER A 111 -13.37 19.00 5.59
N LYS A 112 -12.52 18.95 6.62
CA LYS A 112 -11.68 20.07 7.04
C LYS A 112 -10.27 20.01 6.49
N TYR A 113 -9.70 18.81 6.39
CA TYR A 113 -8.30 18.62 6.01
C TYR A 113 -8.11 17.88 4.68
N SER A 114 -9.22 17.59 3.98
CA SER A 114 -9.25 16.94 2.67
C SER A 114 -8.52 15.59 2.60
N LYS A 115 -8.31 14.90 3.72
CA LYS A 115 -7.59 13.61 3.72
C LYS A 115 -8.37 12.55 2.97
N THR A 116 -7.65 11.67 2.27
CA THR A 116 -8.19 10.41 1.78
C THR A 116 -8.09 9.37 2.90
N VAL A 117 -9.23 8.91 3.41
CA VAL A 117 -9.28 7.93 4.50
C VAL A 117 -9.82 6.61 3.99
N VAL A 118 -8.98 5.57 3.90
CA VAL A 118 -9.40 4.22 3.47
C VAL A 118 -9.43 3.28 4.67
N LEU A 119 -10.36 2.34 4.72
CA LEU A 119 -10.34 1.28 5.74
C LEU A 119 -9.41 0.15 5.28
N SER A 120 -8.42 -0.22 6.08
CA SER A 120 -7.56 -1.35 5.78
C SER A 120 -8.14 -2.65 6.33
N LEU A 121 -8.20 -3.65 5.46
CA LEU A 121 -8.74 -4.99 5.67
C LEU A 121 -7.56 -5.97 5.73
N GLY A 122 -7.53 -6.80 6.77
CA GLY A 122 -6.46 -7.78 6.98
C GLY A 122 -5.52 -7.40 8.14
N GLY A 123 -4.28 -7.07 7.79
CA GLY A 123 -3.13 -6.92 8.68
C GLY A 123 -2.54 -8.26 9.13
N ALA A 124 -1.35 -8.21 9.73
CA ALA A 124 -0.60 -9.38 10.23
C ALA A 124 -1.38 -10.34 11.15
N THR A 125 -2.47 -9.89 11.78
CA THR A 125 -3.30 -10.71 12.69
C THR A 125 -4.48 -11.40 12.00
N TYR A 126 -4.74 -11.10 10.72
CA TYR A 126 -5.78 -11.78 9.96
C TYR A 126 -5.46 -13.27 9.76
N SER A 127 -6.43 -14.12 10.08
CA SER A 127 -6.24 -15.58 10.11
C SER A 127 -7.41 -16.39 9.53
N GLN A 128 -8.42 -15.74 8.93
CA GLN A 128 -9.65 -16.42 8.50
C GLN A 128 -9.52 -17.18 7.17
N GLY A 129 -8.43 -16.97 6.40
CA GLY A 129 -8.16 -17.74 5.19
C GLY A 129 -9.10 -17.51 4.01
N GLY A 130 -10.04 -16.55 4.10
CA GLY A 130 -10.96 -16.16 3.03
C GLY A 130 -12.27 -16.95 3.03
N TRP A 131 -12.83 -17.19 1.84
CA TRP A 131 -14.18 -17.72 1.68
C TRP A 131 -14.21 -19.04 0.91
N SER A 132 -15.26 -19.83 1.13
CA SER A 132 -15.43 -21.15 0.50
C SER A 132 -15.83 -21.08 -0.98
N SER A 133 -16.39 -19.97 -1.44
CA SER A 133 -16.80 -19.77 -2.83
C SER A 133 -16.72 -18.29 -3.24
N PRO A 134 -16.71 -18.00 -4.55
CA PRO A 134 -16.83 -16.63 -5.06
C PRO A 134 -18.07 -15.91 -4.52
N SER A 135 -19.23 -16.57 -4.48
CA SER A 135 -20.46 -15.95 -3.97
C SER A 135 -20.40 -15.63 -2.47
N ALA A 136 -19.71 -16.45 -1.67
CA ALA A 136 -19.49 -16.15 -0.26
C ALA A 136 -18.55 -14.93 -0.09
N ALA A 137 -17.52 -14.82 -0.94
CA ALA A 137 -16.63 -13.66 -0.99
C ALA A 137 -17.38 -12.37 -1.43
N GLU A 138 -18.24 -12.47 -2.43
CA GLU A 138 -19.10 -11.36 -2.88
C GLU A 138 -20.07 -10.90 -1.78
N ALA A 139 -20.66 -11.84 -1.04
CA ALA A 139 -21.53 -11.52 0.10
C ALA A 139 -20.74 -10.83 1.23
N ALA A 140 -19.51 -11.25 1.50
CA ALA A 140 -18.64 -10.59 2.45
C ALA A 140 -18.24 -9.17 2.00
N ALA A 141 -17.96 -8.97 0.71
CA ALA A 141 -17.70 -7.66 0.13
C ALA A 141 -18.91 -6.72 0.26
N GLN A 142 -20.12 -7.24 0.02
CA GLN A 142 -21.36 -6.49 0.26
C GLN A 142 -21.50 -6.08 1.73
N MET A 143 -21.23 -7.00 2.66
CA MET A 143 -21.31 -6.72 4.09
C MET A 143 -20.30 -5.63 4.51
N VAL A 144 -19.06 -5.68 4.04
CA VAL A 144 -18.05 -4.63 4.29
C VAL A 144 -18.52 -3.28 3.71
N TRP A 145 -19.06 -3.28 2.50
CA TRP A 145 -19.63 -2.07 1.88
C TRP A 145 -20.80 -1.51 2.70
N ASP A 146 -21.70 -2.35 3.17
CA ASP A 146 -22.84 -1.95 3.98
C ASP A 146 -22.41 -1.41 5.36
N MET A 147 -21.30 -1.90 5.92
CA MET A 147 -20.74 -1.42 7.19
C MET A 147 -20.06 -0.04 7.09
N PHE A 148 -19.35 0.24 5.99
CA PHE A 148 -18.40 1.37 5.92
C PHE A 148 -18.59 2.31 4.72
N GLY A 149 -19.31 1.86 3.69
CA GLY A 149 -19.71 2.67 2.53
C GLY A 149 -20.90 3.59 2.82
N PRO A 150 -21.54 4.19 1.80
CA PRO A 150 -22.71 5.04 1.95
C PRO A 150 -23.84 4.38 2.76
N VAL A 151 -24.42 5.14 3.69
CA VAL A 151 -25.51 4.66 4.55
C VAL A 151 -26.72 4.28 3.70
N GLN A 152 -27.14 3.01 3.79
CA GLN A 152 -28.30 2.48 3.09
C GLN A 152 -29.55 2.58 3.99
N SER A 153 -30.62 3.17 3.48
CA SER A 153 -31.89 3.25 4.21
C SER A 153 -32.46 1.85 4.47
N GLY A 154 -32.90 1.58 5.71
CA GLY A 154 -33.55 0.32 6.08
C GLY A 154 -32.62 -0.88 6.30
N ASN A 155 -31.30 -0.74 6.06
CA ASN A 155 -30.34 -1.81 6.38
C ASN A 155 -29.94 -1.75 7.86
N LYS A 156 -30.02 -2.90 8.55
CA LYS A 156 -29.60 -3.04 9.96
C LYS A 156 -28.28 -3.79 10.00
N VAL A 157 -27.19 -3.05 9.83
CA VAL A 157 -25.82 -3.55 9.93
C VAL A 157 -25.09 -2.78 11.03
N ASN A 158 -24.21 -3.46 11.76
CA ASN A 158 -23.34 -2.80 12.74
C ASN A 158 -22.36 -1.90 11.98
N ARG A 159 -22.44 -0.58 12.17
CA ARG A 159 -21.57 0.39 11.50
C ARG A 159 -20.58 0.97 12.51
N PRO A 160 -19.31 0.52 12.52
CA PRO A 160 -18.31 0.97 13.50
C PRO A 160 -18.09 2.48 13.53
N PHE A 161 -18.26 3.14 12.39
CA PHE A 161 -18.09 4.58 12.26
C PHE A 161 -19.42 5.31 12.06
N GLY A 162 -20.53 4.74 12.56
CA GLY A 162 -21.86 5.31 12.47
C GLY A 162 -22.20 5.77 11.05
N SER A 163 -22.36 7.07 10.85
CA SER A 163 -22.71 7.66 9.55
C SER A 163 -21.52 8.15 8.72
N ALA A 164 -20.28 8.02 9.21
CA ALA A 164 -19.10 8.28 8.37
C ALA A 164 -19.00 7.27 7.23
N VAL A 165 -18.46 7.74 6.10
CA VAL A 165 -18.27 6.97 4.87
C VAL A 165 -16.80 7.07 4.50
N VAL A 166 -16.08 5.94 4.54
CA VAL A 166 -14.67 5.90 4.13
C VAL A 166 -14.53 6.26 2.65
N ASP A 167 -13.34 6.68 2.23
CA ASP A 167 -13.03 6.98 0.83
C ASP A 167 -12.64 5.73 0.05
N GLY A 168 -12.60 4.57 0.68
CA GLY A 168 -12.15 3.36 0.02
C GLY A 168 -11.77 2.25 0.97
N PHE A 169 -11.20 1.20 0.38
CA PHE A 169 -10.76 0.00 1.08
C PHE A 169 -9.35 -0.36 0.66
N ASP A 170 -8.54 -0.72 1.64
CA ASP A 170 -7.17 -1.15 1.49
C ASP A 170 -7.04 -2.65 1.78
N PHE A 171 -6.38 -3.37 0.89
CA PHE A 171 -6.17 -4.82 1.00
C PHE A 171 -4.76 -5.04 1.54
N ASP A 172 -4.65 -5.15 2.85
CA ASP A 172 -3.42 -5.47 3.57
C ASP A 172 -3.47 -6.92 4.06
N PHE A 173 -3.79 -7.86 3.17
CA PHE A 173 -3.75 -9.27 3.51
C PHE A 173 -2.29 -9.73 3.49
N GLU A 174 -1.78 -10.16 4.65
CA GLU A 174 -0.41 -10.68 4.78
C GLU A 174 -0.36 -12.22 4.75
N SER A 175 -1.53 -12.85 4.57
CA SER A 175 -1.68 -14.28 4.34
C SER A 175 -2.73 -14.53 3.26
N SER A 176 -2.62 -15.64 2.54
CA SER A 176 -3.52 -15.95 1.43
C SER A 176 -4.98 -16.05 1.91
N ALA A 177 -5.88 -15.37 1.19
CA ALA A 177 -7.33 -15.44 1.41
C ALA A 177 -8.01 -16.05 0.17
N ASN A 178 -8.66 -17.20 0.35
CA ASN A 178 -9.41 -17.86 -0.71
C ASN A 178 -10.50 -16.93 -1.26
N ASN A 179 -10.64 -16.90 -2.59
CA ASN A 179 -11.62 -16.08 -3.32
C ASN A 179 -11.48 -14.55 -3.15
N LEU A 180 -10.30 -14.06 -2.73
CA LEU A 180 -10.01 -12.62 -2.66
C LEU A 180 -10.26 -11.84 -3.97
N PRO A 181 -9.99 -12.39 -5.18
CA PRO A 181 -10.36 -11.74 -6.43
C PRO A 181 -11.85 -11.42 -6.57
N ALA A 182 -12.73 -12.35 -6.15
CA ALA A 182 -14.18 -12.16 -6.22
C ALA A 182 -14.65 -11.11 -5.20
N PHE A 183 -14.08 -11.13 -3.98
CA PHE A 183 -14.28 -10.10 -2.98
C PHE A 183 -13.91 -8.71 -3.50
N GLY A 184 -12.70 -8.58 -4.08
CA GLY A 184 -12.22 -7.31 -4.65
C GLY A 184 -13.04 -6.82 -5.84
N ALA A 185 -13.40 -7.70 -6.77
CA ALA A 185 -14.23 -7.35 -7.93
C ALA A 185 -15.61 -6.84 -7.49
N LYS A 186 -16.22 -7.46 -6.47
CA LYS A 186 -17.50 -7.01 -5.92
C LYS A 186 -17.39 -5.65 -5.25
N LEU A 187 -16.36 -5.42 -4.42
CA LEU A 187 -16.13 -4.10 -3.81
C LEU A 187 -15.93 -3.02 -4.88
N ARG A 188 -15.08 -3.27 -5.88
CA ARG A 188 -14.87 -2.35 -7.02
C ARG A 188 -16.19 -1.99 -7.70
N SER A 189 -17.01 -3.00 -8.01
CA SER A 189 -18.32 -2.80 -8.65
C SER A 189 -19.28 -1.95 -7.79
N LEU A 190 -19.33 -2.19 -6.47
CA LEU A 190 -20.15 -1.40 -5.55
C LEU A 190 -19.68 0.06 -5.48
N MET A 191 -18.36 0.26 -5.42
CA MET A 191 -17.71 1.58 -5.40
C MET A 191 -17.97 2.36 -6.68
N ASP A 192 -17.87 1.73 -7.85
CA ASP A 192 -18.17 2.35 -9.15
C ASP A 192 -19.66 2.71 -9.28
N GLY A 193 -20.55 1.87 -8.75
CA GLY A 193 -21.99 2.07 -8.80
C GLY A 193 -22.56 3.07 -7.79
N ALA A 194 -21.79 3.45 -6.76
CA ALA A 194 -22.27 4.26 -5.64
C ALA A 194 -22.68 5.69 -6.02
N GLY A 195 -22.02 6.28 -7.02
CA GLY A 195 -22.15 7.70 -7.35
C GLY A 195 -21.73 8.64 -6.19
N GLY A 196 -21.88 9.96 -6.40
CA GLY A 196 -21.67 10.98 -5.37
C GLY A 196 -20.20 11.35 -5.09
N LYS A 197 -19.32 10.38 -4.85
CA LYS A 197 -17.86 10.62 -4.69
C LYS A 197 -17.04 9.51 -5.34
N LYS A 198 -15.77 9.80 -5.65
CA LYS A 198 -14.81 8.76 -6.04
C LYS A 198 -14.40 7.96 -4.80
N PHE A 199 -14.44 6.64 -4.92
CA PHE A 199 -13.86 5.71 -3.95
C PHE A 199 -12.59 5.07 -4.51
N TYR A 200 -11.66 4.72 -3.62
CA TYR A 200 -10.34 4.16 -3.95
C TYR A 200 -10.22 2.72 -3.47
N LEU A 201 -9.79 1.82 -4.36
CA LEU A 201 -9.43 0.46 -3.96
C LEU A 201 -7.91 0.36 -3.96
N THR A 202 -7.33 -0.04 -2.84
CA THR A 202 -5.87 -0.04 -2.65
C THR A 202 -5.42 -1.38 -2.12
N ALA A 203 -4.12 -1.66 -2.19
CA ALA A 203 -3.53 -2.87 -1.64
C ALA A 203 -2.14 -2.57 -1.07
N ALA A 204 -1.71 -3.37 -0.10
CA ALA A 204 -0.40 -3.29 0.51
C ALA A 204 0.36 -4.63 0.40
N PRO A 205 0.72 -5.08 -0.82
CA PRO A 205 1.54 -6.28 -0.98
C PRO A 205 2.91 -6.10 -0.35
N GLN A 206 3.57 -7.21 -0.01
CA GLN A 206 5.01 -7.20 0.27
C GLN A 206 5.81 -6.98 -1.03
N CYS A 207 7.08 -6.59 -0.94
CA CYS A 207 7.88 -6.33 -2.14
C CYS A 207 8.17 -7.57 -3.00
N VAL A 208 8.00 -8.79 -2.46
CA VAL A 208 8.22 -10.03 -3.21
C VAL A 208 7.16 -10.13 -4.31
N PHE A 209 7.61 -10.31 -5.55
CA PHE A 209 6.74 -10.35 -6.71
C PHE A 209 6.75 -11.75 -7.39
N PRO A 210 5.59 -12.35 -7.72
CA PRO A 210 4.25 -11.89 -7.33
C PRO A 210 4.02 -12.04 -5.83
N ASP A 211 3.18 -11.16 -5.27
CA ASP A 211 2.80 -11.23 -3.85
C ASP A 211 1.88 -12.44 -3.61
N ALA A 212 2.17 -13.22 -2.56
CA ALA A 212 1.47 -14.47 -2.30
C ALA A 212 0.06 -14.30 -1.70
N ALA A 213 -0.24 -13.16 -1.11
CA ALA A 213 -1.50 -12.92 -0.40
C ALA A 213 -2.50 -12.14 -1.25
N VAL A 214 -2.05 -11.07 -1.91
CA VAL A 214 -2.91 -10.19 -2.72
C VAL A 214 -2.64 -10.27 -4.22
N GLY A 215 -1.61 -10.99 -4.69
CA GLY A 215 -1.23 -11.06 -6.11
C GLY A 215 -2.38 -11.48 -7.03
N ALA A 216 -3.15 -12.51 -6.65
CA ALA A 216 -4.30 -12.94 -7.45
C ALA A 216 -5.39 -11.85 -7.57
N ALA A 217 -5.57 -11.02 -6.54
CA ALA A 217 -6.50 -9.90 -6.60
C ALA A 217 -5.97 -8.77 -7.49
N LEU A 218 -4.67 -8.45 -7.37
CA LEU A 218 -3.96 -7.47 -8.22
C LEU A 218 -4.09 -7.79 -9.71
N ASP A 219 -4.07 -9.07 -10.09
CA ASP A 219 -4.24 -9.51 -11.48
C ASP A 219 -5.70 -9.40 -11.99
N ALA A 220 -6.67 -9.49 -11.08
CA ALA A 220 -8.09 -9.59 -11.43
C ALA A 220 -8.86 -8.26 -11.33
N VAL A 221 -8.41 -7.33 -10.49
CA VAL A 221 -9.18 -6.14 -10.08
C VAL A 221 -8.42 -4.84 -10.36
N ALA A 222 -9.14 -3.80 -10.74
CA ALA A 222 -8.58 -2.46 -10.95
C ALA A 222 -8.36 -1.74 -9.60
N PHE A 223 -7.10 -1.67 -9.17
CA PHE A 223 -6.67 -0.89 -8.01
C PHE A 223 -6.29 0.55 -8.40
N ASP A 224 -6.56 1.51 -7.54
CA ASP A 224 -6.25 2.93 -7.76
C ASP A 224 -4.79 3.24 -7.37
N PHE A 225 -4.31 2.70 -6.25
CA PHE A 225 -2.91 2.76 -5.86
C PHE A 225 -2.50 1.57 -4.97
N VAL A 226 -1.22 1.24 -4.98
CA VAL A 226 -0.64 0.08 -4.29
C VAL A 226 0.52 0.55 -3.41
N MET A 227 0.47 0.23 -2.13
CA MET A 227 1.41 0.64 -1.08
C MET A 227 2.37 -0.51 -0.76
N ILE A 228 3.34 -0.74 -1.64
CA ILE A 228 4.18 -1.93 -1.60
C ILE A 228 5.13 -1.86 -0.40
N GLN A 229 5.13 -2.87 0.45
CA GLN A 229 5.96 -2.94 1.66
C GLN A 229 7.40 -3.34 1.29
N PHE A 230 8.26 -2.35 1.04
CA PHE A 230 9.70 -2.54 0.77
C PHE A 230 10.51 -2.67 2.06
N TYR A 231 10.07 -3.53 2.96
CA TYR A 231 10.69 -3.84 4.24
C TYR A 231 10.35 -5.28 4.67
N ASN A 232 10.96 -5.77 5.76
CA ASN A 232 10.85 -7.16 6.24
C ASN A 232 11.26 -8.26 5.22
N ASN A 233 11.80 -7.88 4.06
CA ASN A 233 12.10 -8.78 2.95
C ASN A 233 13.41 -8.39 2.27
N TRP A 234 14.01 -9.35 1.55
CA TRP A 234 15.26 -9.15 0.82
C TRP A 234 15.18 -8.02 -0.23
N CYS A 235 14.00 -7.78 -0.79
CA CYS A 235 13.75 -6.71 -1.76
C CYS A 235 13.55 -5.32 -1.12
N GLY A 236 13.70 -5.18 0.20
CA GLY A 236 13.48 -3.93 0.91
C GLY A 236 14.55 -2.86 0.68
N VAL A 237 14.21 -1.61 1.05
CA VAL A 237 15.06 -0.41 0.86
C VAL A 237 16.44 -0.56 1.50
N SER A 238 16.56 -1.28 2.61
CA SER A 238 17.84 -1.50 3.29
C SER A 238 18.90 -2.18 2.40
N ASN A 239 18.45 -2.92 1.39
CA ASN A 239 19.29 -3.62 0.42
C ASN A 239 19.47 -2.86 -0.91
N PHE A 240 19.02 -1.60 -0.98
CA PHE A 240 19.28 -0.73 -2.12
C PHE A 240 20.79 -0.45 -2.24
N LYS A 241 21.30 -0.47 -3.48
CA LYS A 241 22.69 -0.16 -3.80
C LYS A 241 22.84 1.29 -4.27
N GLU A 242 23.59 2.09 -3.53
CA GLU A 242 23.81 3.51 -3.83
C GLU A 242 24.87 3.76 -4.92
N ASP A 243 25.63 2.73 -5.30
CA ASP A 243 26.77 2.81 -6.22
C ASP A 243 26.39 2.99 -7.70
N GLY A 244 25.10 3.11 -8.01
CA GLY A 244 24.59 3.25 -9.37
C GLY A 244 24.61 1.95 -10.20
N GLY A 245 24.96 0.82 -9.58
CA GLY A 245 24.88 -0.49 -10.21
C GLY A 245 23.43 -1.00 -10.34
N THR A 246 23.27 -2.13 -11.04
CA THR A 246 21.99 -2.82 -11.17
C THR A 246 21.42 -3.19 -9.79
N GLN A 247 20.16 -2.82 -9.56
CA GLN A 247 19.42 -3.18 -8.36
C GLN A 247 18.94 -4.62 -8.49
N ASN A 248 19.67 -5.57 -7.87
CA ASN A 248 19.30 -7.00 -7.91
C ASN A 248 18.30 -7.38 -6.81
N ALA A 249 18.22 -6.57 -5.75
CA ALA A 249 17.36 -6.80 -4.59
C ALA A 249 16.10 -5.91 -4.64
N PHE A 250 16.30 -4.59 -4.61
CA PHE A 250 15.23 -3.61 -4.68
C PHE A 250 14.57 -3.63 -6.06
N ASN A 251 13.32 -4.09 -6.13
CA ASN A 251 12.64 -4.48 -7.37
C ASN A 251 11.46 -3.56 -7.76
N PHE A 252 11.58 -2.25 -7.52
CA PHE A 252 10.51 -1.29 -7.89
C PHE A 252 10.22 -1.29 -9.41
N ASP A 253 11.22 -1.56 -10.23
CA ASP A 253 11.12 -1.72 -11.69
C ASP A 253 10.22 -2.90 -12.09
N VAL A 254 10.24 -3.99 -11.33
CA VAL A 254 9.37 -5.15 -11.55
C VAL A 254 7.91 -4.77 -11.27
N TRP A 255 7.68 -4.04 -10.19
CA TRP A 255 6.35 -3.54 -9.84
C TRP A 255 5.84 -2.49 -10.83
N ASP A 256 6.70 -1.60 -11.33
CA ASP A 256 6.36 -0.65 -12.39
C ASP A 256 5.94 -1.35 -13.68
N LYS A 257 6.68 -2.39 -14.09
CA LYS A 257 6.31 -3.22 -15.24
C LYS A 257 4.93 -3.86 -15.07
N TRP A 258 4.62 -4.36 -13.87
CA TRP A 258 3.27 -4.86 -13.56
C TRP A 258 2.22 -3.76 -13.64
N ALA A 259 2.49 -2.56 -13.09
CA ALA A 259 1.54 -1.45 -13.06
C ALA A 259 1.02 -1.10 -14.45
N HIS A 260 1.90 -1.06 -15.45
CA HIS A 260 1.57 -0.80 -16.86
C HIS A 260 0.69 -1.87 -17.52
N GLY A 261 0.74 -3.12 -17.02
CA GLY A 261 -0.09 -4.24 -17.50
C GLY A 261 -1.31 -4.54 -16.63
N SER A 262 -1.51 -3.80 -15.53
CA SER A 262 -2.57 -4.07 -14.56
C SER A 262 -3.96 -3.70 -15.12
N LYS A 263 -5.03 -4.08 -14.39
CA LYS A 263 -6.42 -3.72 -14.76
C LYS A 263 -6.70 -2.22 -14.69
N ASN A 264 -5.83 -1.45 -14.04
CA ASN A 264 -5.80 -0.01 -14.12
C ASN A 264 -4.39 0.43 -14.54
N PRO A 265 -4.11 0.64 -15.84
CA PRO A 265 -2.77 1.02 -16.30
C PRO A 265 -2.30 2.40 -15.77
N ASN A 266 -3.17 3.15 -15.10
CA ASN A 266 -2.84 4.40 -14.40
C ASN A 266 -2.66 4.22 -12.88
N VAL A 267 -2.60 2.97 -12.39
CA VAL A 267 -2.37 2.67 -10.97
C VAL A 267 -1.08 3.34 -10.48
N LYS A 268 -1.11 3.82 -9.24
CA LYS A 268 0.07 4.46 -8.62
C LYS A 268 0.71 3.54 -7.59
N LEU A 269 2.04 3.50 -7.58
CA LEU A 269 2.83 2.71 -6.66
C LEU A 269 3.45 3.62 -5.60
N LEU A 270 3.16 3.35 -4.33
CA LEU A 270 3.80 4.02 -3.21
C LEU A 270 4.89 3.12 -2.65
N LEU A 271 6.07 3.70 -2.43
CA LEU A 271 7.20 3.05 -1.78
C LEU A 271 6.92 2.95 -0.28
N GLY A 272 6.55 1.76 0.21
CA GLY A 272 6.29 1.49 1.62
C GLY A 272 7.56 1.29 2.42
N ILE A 273 7.71 2.03 3.53
CA ILE A 273 8.88 2.00 4.41
C ILE A 273 8.47 1.97 5.89
N PRO A 274 9.31 1.44 6.80
CA PRO A 274 9.10 1.58 8.23
C PRO A 274 9.26 3.05 8.65
N ALA A 275 8.37 3.56 9.48
CA ALA A 275 8.42 4.93 9.98
C ALA A 275 9.48 5.14 11.08
N ALA A 276 9.96 4.07 11.69
CA ALA A 276 11.01 4.06 12.70
C ALA A 276 11.63 2.64 12.80
N GLN A 277 12.73 2.51 13.56
CA GLN A 277 13.39 1.22 13.80
C GLN A 277 12.45 0.16 14.41
N GLY A 278 11.47 0.58 15.22
CA GLY A 278 10.50 -0.33 15.86
C GLY A 278 9.38 -0.81 14.94
N ALA A 279 9.28 -0.28 13.72
CA ALA A 279 8.14 -0.52 12.84
C ALA A 279 8.34 -1.70 11.86
N GLY A 280 9.28 -2.60 12.19
CA GLY A 280 9.72 -3.70 11.34
C GLY A 280 11.20 -3.63 10.99
N GLY A 281 11.70 -4.70 10.37
CA GLY A 281 13.06 -4.78 9.86
C GLY A 281 13.24 -4.00 8.55
N GLY A 282 14.44 -3.47 8.33
CA GLY A 282 14.78 -2.76 7.10
C GLY A 282 14.55 -1.24 7.15
N TYR A 283 14.27 -0.67 8.33
CA TYR A 283 14.25 0.78 8.52
C TYR A 283 15.55 1.41 7.99
N THR A 284 15.40 2.40 7.11
CA THR A 284 16.50 3.02 6.37
C THR A 284 16.29 4.53 6.35
N ARG A 285 17.40 5.29 6.40
CA ARG A 285 17.44 6.75 6.36
C ARG A 285 18.58 7.24 5.47
N GLY A 286 18.67 8.55 5.29
CA GLY A 286 19.82 9.24 4.74
C GLY A 286 20.00 8.96 3.26
N SER A 287 21.25 8.92 2.81
CA SER A 287 21.61 8.79 1.40
C SER A 287 21.00 7.56 0.73
N LYS A 288 20.89 6.44 1.46
CA LYS A 288 20.31 5.20 0.94
C LYS A 288 18.81 5.33 0.69
N LEU A 289 18.06 5.88 1.65
CA LEU A 289 16.62 6.12 1.49
C LEU A 289 16.38 7.09 0.34
N LYS A 290 17.12 8.20 0.31
CA LYS A 290 17.09 9.18 -0.77
C LYS A 290 17.34 8.54 -2.13
N ALA A 291 18.38 7.71 -2.24
CA ALA A 291 18.72 7.06 -3.50
C ALA A 291 17.63 6.09 -3.98
N ALA A 292 16.99 5.35 -3.06
CA ALA A 292 15.86 4.48 -3.37
C ALA A 292 14.63 5.28 -3.84
N ILE A 293 14.28 6.38 -3.16
CA ILE A 293 13.21 7.29 -3.58
C ILE A 293 13.50 7.85 -4.97
N ASN A 294 14.71 8.38 -5.19
CA ASN A 294 15.13 8.93 -6.48
C ASN A 294 15.12 7.88 -7.60
N TYR A 295 15.47 6.63 -7.30
CA TYR A 295 15.36 5.53 -8.25
C TYR A 295 13.89 5.27 -8.62
N SER A 296 13.00 5.18 -7.63
CA SER A 296 11.57 4.96 -7.86
C SER A 296 10.91 6.12 -8.63
N GLN A 297 11.32 7.37 -8.42
CA GLN A 297 10.77 8.55 -9.12
C GLN A 297 11.00 8.57 -10.63
N LYS A 298 11.95 7.77 -11.14
CA LYS A 298 12.18 7.60 -12.58
C LYS A 298 10.98 6.97 -13.29
N TYR A 299 10.14 6.26 -12.55
CA TYR A 299 9.01 5.50 -13.05
C TYR A 299 7.71 6.31 -12.98
N SER A 300 6.93 6.33 -14.06
CA SER A 300 5.68 7.09 -14.15
C SER A 300 4.57 6.55 -13.22
N SER A 301 4.69 5.29 -12.81
CA SER A 301 3.81 4.65 -11.83
C SER A 301 4.08 5.13 -10.40
N PHE A 302 5.25 5.71 -10.08
CA PHE A 302 5.53 6.19 -8.73
C PHE A 302 4.52 7.27 -8.31
N GLY A 303 3.90 7.07 -7.15
CA GLY A 303 2.87 7.94 -6.59
C GLY A 303 3.27 8.62 -5.28
N GLY A 304 4.35 8.16 -4.64
CA GLY A 304 4.85 8.70 -3.37
C GLY A 304 5.31 7.63 -2.40
N VAL A 305 5.18 7.90 -1.11
CA VAL A 305 5.71 7.05 -0.03
C VAL A 305 4.61 6.64 0.92
N MET A 306 4.63 5.38 1.34
CA MET A 306 3.80 4.86 2.43
C MET A 306 4.66 4.59 3.67
N MET A 307 4.13 4.84 4.86
CA MET A 307 4.82 4.58 6.13
C MET A 307 3.97 3.75 7.10
N TRP A 308 4.59 2.75 7.70
CA TRP A 308 4.05 2.00 8.85
C TRP A 308 4.74 2.47 10.13
N ASP A 309 4.10 3.08 11.14
CA ASP A 309 2.76 3.70 11.20
C ASP A 309 2.87 5.11 11.86
N MET A 310 1.74 5.79 12.08
CA MET A 310 1.71 7.13 12.71
C MET A 310 2.39 7.20 14.07
N SER A 311 2.18 6.21 14.94
CA SER A 311 2.75 6.22 16.29
C SER A 311 4.27 6.13 16.25
N GLN A 312 4.80 5.33 15.32
CA GLN A 312 6.24 5.20 15.07
C GLN A 312 6.82 6.46 14.44
N LEU A 313 6.12 7.05 13.47
CA LEU A 313 6.58 8.28 12.83
C LEU A 313 6.72 9.43 13.83
N TYR A 314 5.72 9.60 14.70
CA TYR A 314 5.68 10.70 15.66
C TYR A 314 6.65 10.51 16.83
N SER A 315 7.12 9.29 17.09
CA SER A 315 8.26 9.06 18.00
C SER A 315 9.61 9.33 17.33
N ASN A 316 9.66 9.41 16.00
CA ASN A 316 10.86 9.56 15.19
C ASN A 316 10.98 10.97 14.58
N SER A 317 11.35 11.93 15.43
CA SER A 317 11.44 13.35 15.06
C SER A 317 12.28 13.58 13.79
N GLY A 318 11.75 14.40 12.89
CA GLY A 318 12.41 14.79 11.64
C GLY A 318 12.36 13.79 10.50
N PHE A 319 11.88 12.54 10.71
CA PHE A 319 11.83 11.55 9.62
C PHE A 319 10.88 11.93 8.50
N LEU A 320 9.69 12.44 8.82
CA LEU A 320 8.76 12.92 7.81
C LEU A 320 9.40 14.02 6.94
N ASN A 321 10.09 14.98 7.56
CA ASN A 321 10.76 16.07 6.84
C ASN A 321 11.89 15.57 5.93
N GLU A 322 12.63 14.53 6.36
CA GLU A 322 13.64 13.87 5.52
C GLU A 322 12.99 13.25 4.28
N VAL A 323 11.93 12.45 4.46
CA VAL A 323 11.19 11.82 3.34
C VAL A 323 10.62 12.88 2.39
N LEU A 324 10.02 13.95 2.91
CA LEU A 324 9.48 15.05 2.10
C LEU A 324 10.58 15.75 1.31
N SER A 325 11.74 15.98 1.91
CA SER A 325 12.91 16.56 1.25
C SER A 325 13.45 15.64 0.15
N ASP A 326 13.52 14.34 0.40
CA ASP A 326 14.00 13.37 -0.58
C ASP A 326 13.06 13.28 -1.79
N ILE A 327 11.74 13.23 -1.55
CA ILE A 327 10.75 13.28 -2.63
C ILE A 327 10.83 14.60 -3.40
N ALA A 328 11.03 15.73 -2.72
CA ALA A 328 11.12 17.04 -3.37
C ALA A 328 12.38 17.20 -4.23
N GLY A 329 13.47 16.49 -3.89
CA GLY A 329 14.74 16.54 -4.61
C GLY A 329 14.70 16.00 -6.04
N GLY A 330 13.70 15.17 -6.35
CA GLY A 330 13.51 14.57 -7.67
C GLY A 330 14.59 13.54 -8.04
N PRO A 331 14.41 12.82 -9.16
CA PRO A 331 15.43 11.90 -9.63
C PRO A 331 16.69 12.67 -9.98
N THR A 332 17.76 12.50 -9.21
CA THR A 332 19.09 13.01 -9.58
C THR A 332 19.53 12.32 -10.87
N THR A 333 19.54 13.09 -11.96
CA THR A 333 20.05 12.69 -13.27
C THR A 333 21.57 12.54 -13.22
N THR A 334 22.06 11.47 -12.61
CA THR A 334 23.30 10.84 -13.06
C THR A 334 22.88 9.63 -13.88
N VAL A 335 22.47 9.92 -15.11
CA VAL A 335 22.39 8.94 -16.20
C VAL A 335 23.84 8.67 -16.60
N PRO A 336 24.39 7.44 -16.43
CA PRO A 336 25.58 7.05 -17.18
C PRO A 336 25.24 7.17 -18.67
N PRO A 337 26.11 7.72 -19.53
CA PRO A 337 25.80 7.95 -20.93
C PRO A 337 25.29 6.67 -21.58
N GLU A 338 24.17 6.80 -22.29
CA GLU A 338 23.62 5.80 -23.18
C GLU A 338 24.71 5.40 -24.19
N THR A 339 25.32 4.23 -24.00
CA THR A 339 26.32 3.71 -24.94
C THR A 339 25.59 3.30 -26.22
N THR A 340 25.57 4.20 -27.19
CA THR A 340 25.23 3.89 -28.58
C THR A 340 26.07 2.71 -29.05
N THR A 341 25.41 1.56 -29.24
CA THR A 341 25.98 0.34 -29.82
C THR A 341 26.31 0.59 -31.28
N THR A 342 27.58 0.88 -31.56
CA THR A 342 28.11 0.81 -32.92
C THR A 342 28.60 -0.62 -33.14
N THR A 343 27.97 -1.32 -34.10
CA THR A 343 28.36 -2.65 -34.54
C THR A 343 29.71 -2.61 -35.28
N SER A 344 30.68 -3.40 -34.82
CA SER A 344 31.87 -3.79 -35.60
C SER A 344 32.35 -5.19 -35.14
N PRO A 345 32.92 -6.02 -36.02
CA PRO A 345 32.86 -7.47 -35.87
C PRO A 345 34.03 -8.09 -35.11
N GLY A 346 33.67 -9.05 -34.24
CA GLY A 346 34.37 -10.33 -34.01
C GLY A 346 35.81 -10.31 -33.51
N THR A 347 36.00 -10.59 -32.22
CA THR A 347 37.16 -11.35 -31.72
C THR A 347 36.81 -12.16 -30.45
N THR A 348 37.22 -13.42 -30.51
CA THR A 348 37.41 -14.54 -29.55
C THR A 348 37.07 -14.35 -28.04
N PRO A 349 36.45 -15.36 -27.37
CA PRO A 349 36.09 -15.27 -25.95
C PRO A 349 37.29 -15.42 -25.00
N PRO A 350 37.33 -14.69 -23.85
CA PRO A 350 38.30 -14.95 -22.79
C PRO A 350 37.82 -16.05 -21.84
N THR A 351 38.82 -16.76 -21.33
CA THR A 351 38.75 -17.95 -20.47
C THR A 351 38.16 -17.65 -19.09
N THR A 352 37.25 -18.52 -18.63
CA THR A 352 36.57 -18.45 -17.33
C THR A 352 37.49 -18.85 -16.18
N THR A 353 37.51 -18.04 -15.11
CA THR A 353 38.12 -18.39 -13.81
C THR A 353 37.01 -18.56 -12.78
N SER A 354 36.80 -19.80 -12.32
CA SER A 354 35.88 -20.13 -11.24
C SER A 354 36.58 -19.96 -9.89
N SER A 355 35.95 -19.24 -8.95
CA SER A 355 36.41 -19.18 -7.56
C SER A 355 36.01 -20.46 -6.82
N PRO A 356 36.89 -21.04 -5.98
CA PRO A 356 36.59 -22.28 -5.27
C PRO A 356 35.51 -22.07 -4.19
N PRO A 357 34.67 -23.10 -3.92
CA PRO A 357 33.56 -22.99 -2.98
C PRO A 357 34.03 -22.88 -1.52
N PRO A 358 33.28 -22.18 -0.65
CA PRO A 358 33.48 -22.24 0.78
C PRO A 358 33.21 -23.66 1.30
N SER A 359 34.08 -24.15 2.17
CA SER A 359 33.97 -25.46 2.82
C SER A 359 32.66 -25.56 3.60
N GLY A 360 31.68 -26.31 3.08
CA GLY A 360 30.39 -26.54 3.74
C GLY A 360 29.14 -26.29 2.89
N GLY A 361 29.30 -25.71 1.68
CA GLY A 361 28.17 -25.32 0.84
C GLY A 361 27.50 -24.02 1.29
N LEU A 362 26.58 -23.53 0.48
CA LEU A 362 25.85 -22.28 0.70
C LEU A 362 24.69 -22.46 1.70
N ASP A 363 24.50 -21.50 2.60
CA ASP A 363 23.41 -21.53 3.58
C ASP A 363 22.01 -21.46 2.92
N GLN A 364 20.97 -21.78 3.70
CA GLN A 364 19.58 -21.66 3.23
C GLN A 364 19.32 -20.25 2.68
N TYR A 365 18.66 -20.17 1.53
CA TYR A 365 18.33 -18.94 0.78
C TYR A 365 19.50 -18.20 0.11
N ALA A 366 20.74 -18.64 0.26
CA ALA A 366 21.86 -18.10 -0.52
C ALA A 366 21.69 -18.40 -2.02
N GLN A 367 22.14 -17.48 -2.88
CA GLN A 367 22.10 -17.68 -4.33
C GLN A 367 23.03 -18.82 -4.71
N CYS A 368 22.51 -19.77 -5.47
CA CYS A 368 23.24 -20.96 -5.93
C CYS A 368 23.18 -21.12 -7.46
N GLY A 369 22.58 -20.16 -8.17
CA GLY A 369 22.44 -20.19 -9.63
C GLY A 369 21.69 -18.99 -10.19
N GLY A 370 21.52 -18.99 -11.52
CA GLY A 370 20.91 -17.90 -12.28
C GLY A 370 21.81 -17.43 -13.43
N GLN A 371 21.23 -16.92 -14.50
CA GLN A 371 22.01 -16.37 -15.62
C GLN A 371 22.91 -15.21 -15.14
N GLY A 372 24.21 -15.31 -15.44
CA GLY A 372 25.23 -14.36 -14.99
C GLY A 372 25.82 -14.62 -13.60
N TYR A 373 25.35 -15.64 -12.87
CA TYR A 373 25.91 -16.05 -11.58
C TYR A 373 27.19 -16.86 -11.75
N ASN A 374 28.30 -16.39 -11.16
CA ASN A 374 29.62 -17.05 -11.21
C ASN A 374 30.08 -17.60 -9.84
N GLY A 375 29.19 -17.63 -8.84
CA GLY A 375 29.51 -18.09 -7.49
C GLY A 375 29.30 -19.61 -7.28
N PRO A 376 29.47 -20.10 -6.04
CA PRO A 376 29.26 -21.51 -5.69
C PRO A 376 27.83 -21.97 -6.00
N THR A 377 27.64 -23.21 -6.45
CA THR A 377 26.31 -23.74 -6.81
C THR A 377 25.80 -24.82 -5.85
N VAL A 378 26.62 -25.20 -4.87
CA VAL A 378 26.34 -26.30 -3.94
C VAL A 378 25.76 -25.73 -2.65
N CYS A 379 24.54 -26.16 -2.31
CA CYS A 379 23.87 -25.83 -1.06
C CYS A 379 24.33 -26.74 0.08
N LYS A 380 24.33 -26.20 1.29
CA LYS A 380 24.55 -26.94 2.53
C LYS A 380 23.37 -27.89 2.77
N ALA A 381 23.64 -29.14 3.12
CA ALA A 381 22.58 -30.09 3.48
C ALA A 381 21.75 -29.54 4.65
N PRO A 382 20.41 -29.68 4.63
CA PRO A 382 19.58 -30.50 3.73
C PRO A 382 19.12 -29.79 2.44
N TYR A 383 19.62 -28.59 2.15
CA TYR A 383 19.07 -27.72 1.11
C TYR A 383 19.51 -28.10 -0.30
N THR A 384 18.66 -27.77 -1.28
CA THR A 384 18.98 -27.95 -2.71
C THR A 384 18.86 -26.63 -3.46
N CYS A 385 19.60 -26.50 -4.56
CA CYS A 385 19.54 -25.30 -5.38
C CYS A 385 18.27 -25.29 -6.23
N VAL A 386 17.30 -24.43 -5.88
CA VAL A 386 16.01 -24.35 -6.57
C VAL A 386 15.96 -23.11 -7.45
N LYS A 387 15.72 -23.30 -8.76
CA LYS A 387 15.52 -22.22 -9.73
C LYS A 387 14.22 -21.47 -9.43
N GLN A 388 14.29 -20.16 -9.28
CA GLN A 388 13.13 -19.28 -9.06
C GLN A 388 12.86 -18.39 -10.27
N SER A 389 13.89 -18.02 -11.01
CA SER A 389 13.78 -17.32 -12.29
C SER A 389 14.92 -17.70 -13.22
N GLU A 390 14.92 -17.17 -14.44
CA GLU A 390 16.06 -17.27 -15.37
C GLU A 390 17.36 -16.72 -14.75
N TRP A 391 17.25 -15.71 -13.90
CA TRP A 391 18.36 -14.94 -13.34
C TRP A 391 18.70 -15.34 -11.89
N TRP A 392 17.90 -16.20 -11.27
CA TRP A 392 18.03 -16.52 -9.84
C TRP A 392 17.64 -17.95 -9.47
N SER A 393 18.56 -18.63 -8.77
CA SER A 393 18.31 -19.86 -8.01
C SER A 393 18.84 -19.68 -6.60
N SER A 394 18.13 -20.19 -5.59
CA SER A 394 18.60 -20.14 -4.20
C SER A 394 18.48 -21.49 -3.49
N CYS A 395 19.28 -21.69 -2.45
CA CYS A 395 19.19 -22.86 -1.59
C CYS A 395 17.83 -22.88 -0.87
N ARG A 396 17.10 -23.99 -0.93
CA ARG A 396 15.80 -24.17 -0.27
C ARG A 396 15.76 -25.44 0.55
#